data_AF-A0A845WBP6-F1
#
_entry.id   AF-A0A845WBP6-F1
#
_cell.length_a   1.000
_cell.length_b   1.000
_cell.length_c   1.000
_cell.angle_alpha   90.00
_cell.angle_beta   90.00
_cell.angle_gamma   90.00
#
_symmetry.space_group_name_H-M   'P 1'
#
loop_
_entity.id
_entity.type
_entity.pdbx_description
1 polymer ?
#
loop_
_entity_poly.entity_id
_entity_poly.type
_entity_poly.pdbx_seq_one_letter_code
_entity_poly.pdbx_strand_id
1 'polypeptide(L)'
;MDTSQIDKFVSYCKGEQPQSEEDIRRFFVGVIGFPYDKELLLQAYLFFKIKSLFPNCSKLLLFEKALIQDYTNLGKVDFAYLSQDNGLFLIETKYIDTEATGKHERTRRNKHRNKVVAQVIDWKDQFRDYWKLSTNQINCGVFTTDPQVVDRAISTDLIAKSISTSDLERWQKNYKFYNLEHGNKRDSVRDIYEVIK
;
A
#
# COMPACT_ATOMS: atom_id res chain seq x y z
N MET A 1 22.66 15.05 -20.02
CA MET A 1 22.86 14.09 -18.92
C MET A 1 21.85 12.98 -19.13
N ASP A 2 22.29 11.72 -19.10
CA ASP A 2 21.38 10.58 -19.24
C ASP A 2 20.49 10.52 -17.99
N THR A 3 19.17 10.57 -18.18
CA THR A 3 18.19 10.55 -17.10
C THR A 3 18.19 9.15 -16.47
N SER A 4 18.32 9.05 -15.15
CA SER A 4 18.35 7.75 -14.48
C SER A 4 17.05 6.97 -14.74
N GLN A 5 17.11 5.63 -14.71
CA GLN A 5 15.90 4.82 -14.90
C GLN A 5 14.85 5.07 -13.81
N ILE A 6 15.30 5.41 -12.59
CA ILE A 6 14.43 5.86 -11.51
C ILE A 6 13.70 7.15 -11.90
N ASP A 7 14.41 8.15 -12.42
CA ASP A 7 13.79 9.41 -12.84
C ASP A 7 12.79 9.22 -13.99
N LYS A 8 13.04 8.26 -14.89
CA LYS A 8 12.11 7.85 -15.94
C LYS A 8 10.83 7.25 -15.34
N PHE A 9 10.97 6.32 -14.39
CA PHE A 9 9.82 5.75 -13.68
C PHE A 9 9.04 6.80 -12.88
N VAL A 10 9.73 7.69 -12.16
CA VAL A 10 9.09 8.79 -11.42
C VAL A 10 8.33 9.71 -12.37
N SER A 11 8.88 9.97 -13.57
CA SER A 11 8.21 10.77 -14.59
C SER A 11 6.99 10.06 -15.16
N TYR A 12 7.06 8.74 -15.39
CA TYR A 12 5.92 7.90 -15.75
C TYR A 12 4.81 7.97 -14.69
N CYS A 13 5.15 7.84 -13.41
CA CYS A 13 4.17 7.89 -12.31
C CYS A 13 3.37 9.18 -12.27
N LYS A 14 3.96 10.32 -12.66
CA LYS A 14 3.23 11.61 -12.73
C LYS A 14 2.10 11.61 -13.76
N GLY A 15 2.21 10.79 -14.81
CA GLY A 15 1.14 10.60 -15.79
C GLY A 15 0.04 9.67 -15.27
N GLU A 16 0.42 8.60 -14.58
CA GLU A 16 -0.53 7.59 -14.06
C GLU A 16 -1.27 8.04 -12.79
N GLN A 17 -0.61 8.85 -11.97
CA GLN A 17 -1.13 9.41 -10.73
C GLN A 17 -1.08 10.95 -10.80
N PRO A 18 -1.99 11.59 -11.54
CA PRO A 18 -2.06 13.04 -11.62
C PRO A 18 -2.51 13.70 -10.31
N GLN A 19 -3.17 12.95 -9.43
CA GLN A 19 -3.61 13.42 -8.12
C GLN A 19 -2.41 13.72 -7.22
N SER A 20 -2.48 14.82 -6.46
CA SER A 20 -1.44 15.17 -5.49
C SER A 20 -1.51 14.29 -4.24
N GLU A 21 -0.42 14.26 -3.46
CA GLU A 21 -0.42 13.56 -2.17
C GLU A 21 -1.47 14.13 -1.18
N GLU A 22 -1.81 15.41 -1.31
CA GLU A 22 -2.86 16.04 -0.51
C GLU A 22 -4.26 15.56 -0.93
N ASP A 23 -4.50 15.35 -2.23
CA ASP A 23 -5.76 14.78 -2.71
C ASP A 23 -5.94 13.33 -2.21
N ILE A 24 -4.87 12.53 -2.29
CA ILE A 24 -4.83 11.16 -1.76
C ILE A 24 -5.02 11.15 -0.24
N ARG A 25 -4.41 12.11 0.47
CA ARG A 25 -4.63 12.29 1.91
C ARG A 25 -6.10 12.56 2.23
N ARG A 26 -6.76 13.50 1.54
CA ARG A 26 -8.19 13.81 1.73
C ARG A 26 -9.06 12.59 1.46
N PHE A 27 -8.75 11.85 0.40
CA PHE A 27 -9.40 10.56 0.12
C PHE A 27 -9.31 9.61 1.31
N PHE A 28 -8.10 9.38 1.86
CA PHE A 28 -7.95 8.49 3.02
C PHE A 28 -8.59 9.01 4.30
N VAL A 29 -8.68 10.33 4.51
CA VAL A 29 -9.50 10.90 5.59
C VAL A 29 -10.97 10.50 5.42
N GLY A 30 -11.50 10.59 4.20
CA GLY A 30 -12.85 10.13 3.87
C GLY A 30 -13.04 8.64 4.15
N VAL A 31 -12.08 7.79 3.75
CA VAL A 31 -12.08 6.35 4.03
C VAL A 31 -12.11 6.06 5.52
N ILE A 32 -11.37 6.78 6.35
CA ILE A 32 -11.40 6.55 7.81
C ILE A 32 -12.81 6.83 8.35
N GLY A 33 -13.44 7.92 7.90
CA GLY A 33 -14.82 8.26 8.23
C GLY A 33 -15.82 7.17 7.82
N PHE A 34 -15.69 6.68 6.59
CA PHE A 34 -16.58 5.70 5.99
C PHE A 34 -15.80 4.68 5.15
N PRO A 35 -15.28 3.60 5.76
CA PRO A 35 -14.49 2.62 5.03
C PRO A 35 -15.42 1.74 4.20
N TYR A 36 -15.34 1.89 2.88
CA TYR A 36 -16.12 1.08 1.94
C TYR A 36 -15.72 -0.41 2.01
N ASP A 37 -14.43 -0.68 2.26
CA ASP A 37 -13.86 -2.01 2.49
C ASP A 37 -12.78 -1.94 3.58
N LYS A 38 -12.58 -3.05 4.29
CA LYS A 38 -11.57 -3.26 5.32
C LYS A 38 -10.14 -3.19 4.76
N GLU A 39 -9.92 -3.60 3.52
CA GLU A 39 -8.63 -3.44 2.83
C GLU A 39 -8.28 -1.94 2.68
N LEU A 40 -9.23 -1.14 2.22
CA LEU A 40 -9.03 0.30 2.05
C LEU A 40 -8.77 1.02 3.39
N LEU A 41 -9.38 0.55 4.48
CA LEU A 41 -9.07 1.04 5.83
C LEU A 41 -7.63 0.69 6.25
N LEU A 42 -7.15 -0.51 5.92
CA LEU A 42 -5.77 -0.92 6.16
C LEU A 42 -4.77 -0.07 5.35
N GLN A 43 -5.09 0.20 4.08
CA GLN A 43 -4.32 1.10 3.22
C GLN A 43 -4.29 2.54 3.77
N ALA A 44 -5.42 3.04 4.29
CA ALA A 44 -5.47 4.33 4.97
C ALA A 44 -4.54 4.37 6.20
N TYR A 45 -4.56 3.32 7.03
CA TYR A 45 -3.65 3.20 8.17
C TYR A 45 -2.19 3.24 7.71
N LEU A 46 -1.84 2.46 6.69
CA LEU A 46 -0.50 2.42 6.12
C LEU A 46 -0.07 3.82 5.66
N PHE A 47 -0.90 4.50 4.88
CA PHE A 47 -0.60 5.85 4.37
C PHE A 47 -0.24 6.81 5.50
N PHE A 48 -1.06 6.88 6.56
CA PHE A 48 -0.81 7.78 7.69
C PHE A 48 0.34 7.33 8.62
N LYS A 49 0.74 6.06 8.55
CA LYS A 49 1.80 5.48 9.40
C LYS A 49 3.05 5.07 8.62
N ILE A 50 3.15 5.45 7.35
CA ILE A 50 4.19 4.96 6.43
C ILE A 50 5.60 5.15 7.00
N LYS A 51 5.90 6.33 7.56
CA LYS A 51 7.23 6.62 8.13
C LYS A 51 7.56 5.77 9.37
N SER A 52 6.56 5.38 10.15
CA SER A 52 6.76 4.53 11.32
C SER A 52 6.91 3.05 10.95
N LEU A 53 6.26 2.61 9.88
CA LEU A 53 6.25 1.21 9.45
C LEU A 53 7.39 0.91 8.47
N PHE A 54 7.64 1.85 7.54
CA PHE A 54 8.62 1.79 6.46
C PHE A 54 9.38 3.12 6.38
N PRO A 55 10.35 3.36 7.28
CA PRO A 55 11.04 4.65 7.41
C PRO A 55 11.75 5.13 6.13
N ASN A 56 12.19 4.20 5.28
CA ASN A 56 12.87 4.54 4.03
C ASN A 56 11.92 5.09 2.95
N CYS A 57 10.60 4.93 3.07
CA CYS A 57 9.66 5.55 2.13
C CYS A 57 9.72 7.07 2.27
N SER A 58 10.00 7.79 1.17
CA SER A 58 10.16 9.25 1.15
C SER A 58 8.91 9.97 0.64
N LYS A 59 8.46 9.64 -0.58
CA LYS A 59 7.36 10.30 -1.31
C LYS A 59 6.47 9.26 -2.02
N LEU A 60 5.15 9.43 -1.94
CA LEU A 60 4.21 8.58 -2.67
C LEU A 60 4.28 8.86 -4.18
N LEU A 61 4.39 7.80 -4.99
CA LEU A 61 4.42 7.88 -6.46
C LEU A 61 3.12 7.33 -7.07
N LEU A 62 2.67 6.16 -6.62
CA LEU A 62 1.46 5.50 -7.11
C LEU A 62 0.64 4.94 -5.95
N PHE A 63 -0.69 4.98 -6.09
CA PHE A 63 -1.64 4.30 -5.23
C PHE A 63 -2.67 3.56 -6.09
N GLU A 64 -2.78 2.23 -5.94
CA GLU A 64 -3.75 1.39 -6.68
C GLU A 64 -3.64 1.50 -8.21
N LYS A 65 -2.40 1.64 -8.71
CA LYS A 65 -2.08 1.77 -10.13
C LYS A 65 -1.22 0.61 -10.63
N ALA A 66 -1.29 0.37 -11.93
CA ALA A 66 -0.39 -0.58 -12.57
C ALA A 66 1.04 -0.02 -12.55
N LEU A 67 2.03 -0.88 -12.28
CA LEU A 67 3.44 -0.51 -12.40
C LEU A 67 3.86 -0.32 -13.87
N ILE A 68 3.12 -0.95 -14.78
CA ILE A 68 3.31 -0.93 -16.24
C ILE A 68 1.92 -1.07 -16.88
N GLN A 69 1.44 -0.03 -17.57
CA GLN A 69 0.07 0.07 -18.09
C GLN A 69 -0.33 -1.07 -19.04
N ASP A 70 0.58 -1.52 -19.91
CA ASP A 70 0.30 -2.54 -20.93
C ASP A 70 0.53 -3.99 -20.45
N TYR A 71 1.03 -4.17 -19.22
CA TYR A 71 1.28 -5.49 -18.63
C TYR A 71 0.20 -5.79 -17.58
N THR A 72 -1.02 -6.04 -18.04
CA THR A 72 -2.17 -6.34 -17.16
C THR A 72 -1.96 -7.55 -16.25
N ASN A 73 -1.12 -8.51 -16.67
CA ASN A 73 -0.78 -9.70 -15.89
C ASN A 73 0.03 -9.37 -14.62
N LEU A 74 0.73 -8.23 -14.59
CA LEU A 74 1.44 -7.77 -13.40
C LEU A 74 0.48 -7.26 -12.33
N GLY A 75 -0.73 -6.85 -12.69
CA GLY A 75 -1.68 -6.28 -11.74
C GLY A 75 -1.27 -4.88 -11.26
N LYS A 76 -1.97 -4.41 -10.23
CA LYS A 76 -1.76 -3.11 -9.61
C LYS A 76 -0.92 -3.27 -8.37
N VAL A 77 -0.06 -2.28 -8.10
CA VAL A 77 0.56 -2.15 -6.79
C VAL A 77 -0.35 -1.31 -5.90
N ASP A 78 -0.49 -1.70 -4.63
CA ASP A 78 -1.24 -0.89 -3.68
C ASP A 78 -0.53 0.44 -3.43
N PHE A 79 0.78 0.42 -3.16
CA PHE A 79 1.58 1.63 -3.03
C PHE A 79 2.97 1.49 -3.67
N ALA A 80 3.38 2.51 -4.42
CA ALA A 80 4.78 2.72 -4.80
C ALA A 80 5.28 4.03 -4.20
N TYR A 81 6.40 3.97 -3.48
CA TYR A 81 7.09 5.14 -2.93
C TYR A 81 8.47 5.30 -3.57
N LEU A 82 8.91 6.54 -3.71
CA LEU A 82 10.33 6.84 -3.81
C LEU A 82 10.95 6.59 -2.43
N SER A 83 12.16 6.05 -2.37
CA SER A 83 12.88 5.86 -1.11
C SER A 83 13.85 7.03 -0.82
N GLN A 84 14.42 7.09 0.39
CA GLN A 84 15.35 8.17 0.76
C GLN A 84 16.70 8.04 0.06
N ASP A 85 17.08 6.81 -0.29
CA ASP A 85 18.30 6.43 -1.01
C ASP A 85 18.13 6.46 -2.55
N ASN A 86 17.10 7.15 -3.05
CA ASN A 86 16.81 7.29 -4.49
C ASN A 86 16.55 5.95 -5.21
N GLY A 87 15.95 5.00 -4.50
CA GLY A 87 15.36 3.79 -5.04
C GLY A 87 13.83 3.84 -4.97
N LEU A 88 13.21 2.66 -5.07
CA LEU A 88 11.77 2.48 -5.03
C LEU A 88 11.40 1.54 -3.88
N PHE A 89 10.21 1.76 -3.35
CA PHE A 89 9.61 0.91 -2.34
C PHE A 89 8.20 0.53 -2.77
N LEU A 90 8.02 -0.73 -3.13
CA LEU A 90 6.74 -1.30 -3.55
C LEU A 90 6.10 -2.00 -2.36
N ILE A 91 4.86 -1.66 -2.03
CA ILE A 91 4.15 -2.23 -0.88
C ILE A 91 2.83 -2.81 -1.35
N GLU A 92 2.59 -4.05 -0.98
CA GLU A 92 1.28 -4.70 -1.10
C GLU A 92 0.61 -4.79 0.26
N THR A 93 -0.69 -4.55 0.29
CA THR A 93 -1.52 -4.68 1.49
C THR A 93 -2.41 -5.91 1.43
N LYS A 94 -2.66 -6.49 2.60
CA LYS A 94 -3.67 -7.55 2.69
C LYS A 94 -4.41 -7.59 4.02
N TYR A 95 -5.70 -7.32 3.97
CA TYR A 95 -6.62 -7.60 5.05
C TYR A 95 -6.91 -9.10 5.07
N ILE A 96 -6.57 -9.70 6.21
CA ILE A 96 -6.76 -11.11 6.49
C ILE A 96 -7.56 -11.20 7.78
N ASP A 97 -8.78 -11.71 7.66
CA ASP A 97 -9.64 -11.95 8.82
C ASP A 97 -9.09 -13.11 9.64
N THR A 98 -8.42 -12.77 10.74
CA THR A 98 -7.84 -13.71 11.71
C THR A 98 -8.86 -14.24 12.70
N GLU A 99 -10.01 -13.60 12.84
CA GLU A 99 -11.05 -13.93 13.82
C GLU A 99 -11.98 -15.02 13.28
N ALA A 100 -12.21 -15.07 11.97
CA ALA A 100 -13.01 -16.11 11.33
C ALA A 100 -12.45 -17.53 11.65
N THR A 101 -13.30 -18.45 12.09
CA THR A 101 -12.86 -19.80 12.50
C THR A 101 -13.36 -20.89 11.53
N GLY A 102 -12.83 -22.10 11.66
CA GLY A 102 -13.19 -23.24 10.81
C GLY A 102 -12.14 -23.61 9.74
N LYS A 103 -12.26 -24.81 9.19
CA LYS A 103 -11.29 -25.37 8.23
C LYS A 103 -11.18 -24.53 6.95
N HIS A 104 -12.32 -24.10 6.40
CA HIS A 104 -12.35 -23.26 5.20
C HIS A 104 -11.63 -21.93 5.40
N GLU A 105 -11.91 -21.25 6.52
CA GLU A 105 -11.27 -19.97 6.86
C GLU A 105 -9.77 -20.11 7.08
N ARG A 106 -9.33 -21.19 7.75
CA ARG A 106 -7.90 -21.50 7.88
C ARG A 106 -7.22 -21.70 6.53
N THR A 107 -7.83 -22.46 5.62
CA THR A 107 -7.31 -22.67 4.26
C THR A 107 -7.28 -21.35 3.47
N ARG A 108 -8.33 -20.54 3.56
CA ARG A 108 -8.43 -19.23 2.90
C ARG A 108 -7.33 -18.28 3.39
N ARG A 109 -7.11 -18.17 4.70
CA ARG A 109 -6.00 -17.40 5.27
C ARG A 109 -4.64 -17.88 4.78
N ASN A 110 -4.41 -19.19 4.80
CA ASN A 110 -3.15 -19.75 4.31
C ASN A 110 -2.89 -19.41 2.84
N LYS A 111 -3.93 -19.45 2.00
CA LYS A 111 -3.87 -19.01 0.61
C LYS A 111 -3.56 -17.52 0.51
N HIS A 112 -4.24 -16.65 1.27
CA HIS A 112 -4.00 -15.20 1.24
C HIS A 112 -2.56 -14.84 1.64
N ARG A 113 -2.07 -15.43 2.73
CA ARG A 113 -0.70 -15.24 3.24
C ARG A 113 0.36 -15.64 2.21
N ASN A 114 0.19 -16.78 1.54
CA ASN A 114 1.12 -17.20 0.47
C ASN A 114 1.00 -16.30 -0.75
N LYS A 115 -0.23 -15.95 -1.14
CA LYS A 115 -0.48 -15.16 -2.35
C LYS A 115 0.14 -13.77 -2.25
N VAL A 116 -0.04 -13.06 -1.13
CA VAL A 116 0.50 -11.68 -0.98
C VAL A 116 2.03 -11.67 -1.05
N VAL A 117 2.70 -12.64 -0.43
CA VAL A 117 4.17 -12.75 -0.50
C VAL A 117 4.63 -13.08 -1.92
N ALA A 118 3.97 -14.03 -2.58
CA ALA A 118 4.32 -14.42 -3.95
C ALA A 118 4.12 -13.27 -4.96
N GLN A 119 3.01 -12.52 -4.85
CA GLN A 119 2.74 -11.37 -5.72
C GLN A 119 3.90 -10.36 -5.68
N VAL A 120 4.35 -10.00 -4.49
CA VAL A 120 5.43 -9.00 -4.35
C VAL A 120 6.77 -9.51 -4.88
N ILE A 121 7.07 -10.81 -4.72
CA ILE A 121 8.28 -11.43 -5.30
C ILE A 121 8.21 -11.39 -6.83
N ASP A 122 7.10 -11.84 -7.41
CA ASP A 122 6.91 -11.89 -8.87
C ASP A 122 6.99 -10.48 -9.49
N TRP A 123 6.48 -9.46 -8.80
CA TRP A 123 6.57 -8.07 -9.24
C TRP A 123 8.00 -7.56 -9.27
N LYS A 124 8.79 -7.86 -8.23
CA LYS A 124 10.15 -7.33 -8.11
C LYS A 124 10.99 -7.67 -9.35
N ASP A 125 10.94 -8.91 -9.80
CA ASP A 125 11.73 -9.36 -10.95
C ASP A 125 11.25 -8.75 -12.26
N GLN A 126 9.94 -8.80 -12.53
CA GLN A 126 9.39 -8.29 -13.78
C GLN A 126 9.52 -6.76 -13.88
N PHE A 127 9.32 -6.06 -12.77
CA PHE A 127 9.48 -4.61 -12.68
C PHE A 127 10.93 -4.17 -12.88
N ARG A 128 11.87 -4.89 -12.24
CA ARG A 128 13.32 -4.70 -12.44
C ARG A 128 13.67 -4.82 -13.92
N ASP A 129 13.21 -5.89 -14.57
CA ASP A 129 13.59 -6.21 -15.94
C ASP A 129 13.02 -5.19 -16.93
N TYR A 130 11.78 -4.75 -16.73
CA TYR A 130 11.15 -3.74 -17.59
C TYR A 130 11.82 -2.37 -17.48
N TRP A 131 11.99 -1.87 -16.25
CA TRP A 131 12.57 -0.54 -16.02
C TRP A 131 14.11 -0.54 -16.02
N LYS A 132 14.73 -1.70 -16.21
CA LYS A 132 16.20 -1.89 -16.20
C LYS A 132 16.85 -1.32 -14.94
N LEU A 133 16.19 -1.55 -13.80
CA LEU A 133 16.67 -1.14 -12.48
C LEU A 133 17.59 -2.20 -11.89
N SER A 134 18.44 -1.82 -10.95
CA SER A 134 19.19 -2.80 -10.17
C SER A 134 18.37 -3.29 -8.97
N THR A 135 18.57 -4.54 -8.55
CA THR A 135 17.77 -5.17 -7.48
C THR A 135 17.86 -4.41 -6.16
N ASN A 136 19.01 -3.81 -5.85
CA ASN A 136 19.24 -2.99 -4.65
C ASN A 136 18.54 -1.62 -4.71
N GLN A 137 18.02 -1.21 -5.87
CA GLN A 137 17.18 -0.01 -5.99
C GLN A 137 15.69 -0.31 -5.80
N ILE A 138 15.30 -1.57 -5.57
CA ILE A 138 13.90 -1.96 -5.39
C ILE A 138 13.75 -2.67 -4.05
N ASN A 139 13.15 -1.97 -3.11
CA ASN A 139 12.67 -2.53 -1.86
C ASN A 139 11.21 -2.94 -2.01
N CYS A 140 10.86 -4.02 -1.32
CA CYS A 140 9.52 -4.58 -1.38
C CYS A 140 9.01 -4.84 0.02
N GLY A 141 7.73 -4.55 0.25
CA GLY A 141 7.10 -4.76 1.54
C GLY A 141 5.71 -5.32 1.45
N VAL A 142 5.28 -5.94 2.53
CA VAL A 142 3.90 -6.38 2.72
C VAL A 142 3.37 -5.80 4.03
N PHE A 143 2.15 -5.30 4.01
CA PHE A 143 1.47 -4.81 5.21
C PHE A 143 0.10 -5.46 5.38
N THR A 144 -0.07 -6.23 6.46
CA THR A 144 -1.27 -7.07 6.63
C THR A 144 -1.90 -6.94 8.00
N THR A 145 -3.08 -7.54 8.17
CA THR A 145 -3.66 -7.73 9.51
C THR A 145 -3.25 -9.03 10.21
N ASP A 146 -2.41 -9.85 9.57
CA ASP A 146 -2.05 -11.18 10.07
C ASP A 146 -0.53 -11.29 10.25
N PRO A 147 -0.04 -11.36 11.49
CA PRO A 147 1.40 -11.41 11.78
C PRO A 147 2.07 -12.66 11.20
N GLN A 148 1.33 -13.73 10.88
CA GLN A 148 1.94 -14.92 10.26
C GLN A 148 2.45 -14.68 8.84
N VAL A 149 2.09 -13.56 8.21
CA VAL A 149 2.73 -13.13 6.95
C VAL A 149 4.16 -12.69 7.20
N VAL A 150 4.44 -12.05 8.34
CA VAL A 150 5.79 -11.64 8.73
C VAL A 150 6.68 -12.87 8.84
N ASP A 151 6.22 -13.92 9.50
CA ASP A 151 6.97 -15.17 9.66
C ASP A 151 7.35 -15.80 8.30
N ARG A 152 6.47 -15.71 7.30
CA ARG A 152 6.72 -16.24 5.95
C ARG A 152 7.67 -15.39 5.13
N ALA A 153 7.73 -14.09 5.41
CA ALA A 153 8.64 -13.18 4.74
C ALA A 153 10.07 -13.22 5.32
N ILE A 154 10.30 -13.88 6.48
CA ILE A 154 11.63 -13.92 7.12
C ILE A 154 12.71 -14.48 6.18
N SER A 155 12.39 -15.48 5.36
CA SER A 155 13.33 -16.09 4.43
C SER A 155 13.41 -15.40 3.08
N THR A 156 12.77 -14.23 2.92
CA THR A 156 12.71 -13.48 1.68
C THR A 156 13.32 -12.09 1.86
N ASP A 157 13.59 -11.39 0.76
CA ASP A 157 14.10 -10.01 0.77
C ASP A 157 12.96 -8.97 0.92
N LEU A 158 11.90 -9.34 1.66
CA LEU A 158 10.71 -8.51 1.85
C LEU A 158 10.65 -7.97 3.27
N ILE A 159 10.27 -6.69 3.39
CA ILE A 159 9.98 -6.08 4.68
C ILE A 159 8.50 -6.29 4.98
N ALA A 160 8.19 -7.21 5.89
CA ALA A 160 6.82 -7.45 6.32
C ALA A 160 6.48 -6.72 7.63
N LYS A 161 5.31 -6.08 7.66
CA LYS A 161 4.74 -5.44 8.85
C LYS A 161 3.29 -5.87 9.00
N SER A 162 2.77 -5.78 10.23
CA SER A 162 1.35 -6.09 10.48
C SER A 162 0.77 -5.21 11.57
N ILE A 163 -0.56 -5.08 11.55
CA ILE A 163 -1.38 -4.51 12.63
C ILE A 163 -2.50 -5.48 12.98
N SER A 164 -2.88 -5.63 14.25
CA SER A 164 -4.06 -6.45 14.56
C SER A 164 -5.35 -5.80 14.06
N THR A 165 -6.37 -6.59 13.73
CA THR A 165 -7.72 -6.07 13.41
C THR A 165 -8.22 -5.12 14.50
N SER A 166 -8.04 -5.50 15.76
CA SER A 166 -8.43 -4.72 16.93
C SER A 166 -7.71 -3.37 17.05
N ASP A 167 -6.42 -3.30 16.72
CA ASP A 167 -5.65 -2.05 16.76
C ASP A 167 -6.04 -1.13 15.60
N LEU A 168 -6.30 -1.71 14.41
CA LEU A 168 -6.76 -0.96 13.24
C LEU A 168 -8.12 -0.28 13.53
N GLU A 169 -9.06 -1.04 14.09
CA GLU A 169 -10.37 -0.51 14.48
C GLU A 169 -10.28 0.54 15.59
N ARG A 170 -9.40 0.33 16.58
CA ARG A 170 -9.16 1.30 17.65
C ARG A 170 -8.59 2.60 17.09
N TRP A 171 -7.61 2.50 16.18
CA TRP A 171 -7.07 3.65 15.49
C TRP A 171 -8.15 4.41 14.72
N GLN A 172 -8.98 3.70 13.95
CA GLN A 172 -10.07 4.31 13.19
C GLN A 172 -11.05 5.07 14.10
N LYS A 173 -11.48 4.44 15.20
CA LYS A 173 -12.38 5.07 16.18
C LYS A 173 -11.78 6.35 16.75
N ASN A 174 -10.53 6.29 17.22
CA ASN A 174 -9.84 7.45 17.80
C ASN A 174 -9.69 8.60 16.80
N TYR A 175 -9.43 8.28 15.52
CA TYR A 175 -9.32 9.29 14.47
C TYR A 175 -10.66 9.98 14.19
N LYS A 176 -11.76 9.23 14.18
CA LYS A 176 -13.12 9.79 14.04
C LYS A 176 -13.44 10.76 15.16
N PHE A 177 -13.13 10.41 16.41
CA PHE A 177 -13.34 11.30 17.55
C PHE A 177 -12.54 12.60 17.42
N TYR A 178 -11.24 12.51 17.10
CA TYR A 178 -10.40 13.69 16.90
C TYR A 178 -10.95 14.64 15.84
N ASN A 179 -11.37 14.12 14.67
CA ASN A 179 -11.91 14.95 13.59
C ASN A 179 -13.33 15.48 13.86
N LEU A 180 -14.16 14.78 14.64
CA LEU A 180 -15.47 15.30 15.05
C LEU A 180 -15.33 16.46 16.05
N GLU A 181 -14.33 16.42 16.93
CA GLU A 181 -14.07 17.47 17.91
C GLU A 181 -13.35 18.69 17.31
N HIS A 182 -12.59 18.53 16.21
CA HIS A 182 -11.72 19.57 15.65
C HIS A 182 -12.01 19.94 14.17
N GLY A 183 -13.02 19.32 13.54
CA GLY A 183 -13.33 19.52 12.12
C GLY A 183 -14.36 20.61 11.85
N ASN A 184 -14.01 21.61 11.02
CA ASN A 184 -14.99 22.50 10.41
C ASN A 184 -15.87 21.71 9.41
N LYS A 185 -17.20 21.89 9.48
CA LYS A 185 -18.29 21.14 8.78
C LYS A 185 -18.27 21.12 7.23
N ARG A 186 -17.14 21.29 6.53
CA ARG A 186 -17.14 21.63 5.09
C ARG A 186 -16.40 20.71 4.12
N ASP A 187 -15.96 19.53 4.51
CA ASP A 187 -15.38 18.59 3.54
C ASP A 187 -16.42 17.56 3.09
N SER A 188 -17.03 17.84 1.94
CA SER A 188 -18.13 17.08 1.36
C SER A 188 -17.66 15.78 0.67
N VAL A 189 -18.46 14.73 0.81
CA VAL A 189 -18.27 13.32 0.39
C VAL A 189 -18.06 13.10 -1.13
N ARG A 190 -17.95 14.15 -1.94
CA ARG A 190 -17.93 14.04 -3.42
C ARG A 190 -16.59 13.63 -4.04
N ASP A 191 -15.48 13.69 -3.32
CA ASP A 191 -14.13 13.48 -3.92
C ASP A 191 -13.60 12.03 -3.82
N ILE A 192 -14.38 11.09 -3.30
CA ILE A 192 -13.90 9.72 -2.99
C ILE A 192 -13.66 8.88 -4.26
N TYR A 193 -14.40 9.11 -5.35
CA TYR A 193 -14.39 8.24 -6.54
C TYR A 193 -13.37 8.62 -7.62
N GLU A 194 -12.75 9.80 -7.56
CA GLU A 194 -11.79 10.27 -8.58
C GLU A 194 -10.35 9.84 -8.30
N VAL A 195 -10.03 9.41 -7.08
CA VAL A 195 -8.67 9.00 -6.70
C VAL A 195 -8.34 7.55 -7.09
N ILE A 196 -9.35 6.67 -7.17
CA ILE A 196 -9.17 5.23 -7.43
C ILE A 196 -9.21 4.89 -8.94
N LYS A 197 -9.79 5.75 -9.78
CA LYS A 197 -9.84 5.56 -11.25
C LYS A 197 -8.47 5.87 -11.86
#